data_AF-U5MPU0-F1
#
_entry.id   AF-U5MPU0-F1
#
_cell.length_a   1.000
_cell.length_b   1.000
_cell.length_c   1.000
_cell.angle_alpha   90.00
_cell.angle_beta   90.00
_cell.angle_gamma   90.00
#
_symmetry.space_group_name_H-M   'P 1'
#
loop_
_entity.id
_entity.type
_entity.pdbx_description
1 polymer ?
#
loop_
_entity_poly.entity_id
_entity_poly.type
_entity_poly.pdbx_seq_one_letter_code
_entity_poly.pdbx_strand_id
1 'polypeptide(L)'
;MKVKDNKREPYKNRKKGGFTLIEVIAVIAIIGILAAAILPRVNGYIKEAKKVKVVDQSRKVVMAVESYNLKASTPLSKSTTVQTAISNEGVKKYVDESELKNLNTRETSLQNCYDILDGAEFDISGDNDILDPKKIK
;
A
#
# COMPACT_ATOMS: atom_id res chain seq x y z
N MET A 1 73.92 -39.56 7.85
CA MET A 1 72.67 -39.18 7.15
C MET A 1 71.50 -39.59 8.03
N LYS A 2 70.80 -38.64 8.68
CA LYS A 2 69.61 -38.92 9.49
C LYS A 2 68.38 -38.34 8.79
N VAL A 3 67.48 -39.20 8.35
CA VAL A 3 66.18 -38.83 7.79
C VAL A 3 65.30 -38.35 8.94
N LYS A 4 64.71 -37.14 8.82
CA LYS A 4 63.75 -36.61 9.80
C LYS A 4 62.36 -37.17 9.47
N ASP A 5 61.77 -37.93 10.38
CA ASP A 5 60.39 -38.38 10.28
C ASP A 5 59.42 -37.19 10.40
N ASN A 6 58.63 -36.96 9.35
CA ASN A 6 57.60 -35.92 9.32
C ASN A 6 56.31 -36.47 9.93
N LYS A 7 56.11 -36.28 11.25
CA LYS A 7 54.87 -36.68 11.94
C LYS A 7 53.71 -35.79 11.48
N ARG A 8 52.77 -36.36 10.72
CA ARG A 8 51.52 -35.70 10.33
C ARG A 8 50.57 -35.71 11.53
N GLU A 9 50.22 -34.54 12.06
CA GLU A 9 49.23 -34.46 13.14
C GLU A 9 47.84 -34.89 12.65
N PRO A 10 47.09 -35.69 13.43
CA PRO A 10 45.77 -36.15 13.03
C PRO A 10 44.76 -35.00 13.03
N TYR A 11 44.13 -34.75 11.88
CA TYR A 11 43.02 -33.80 11.76
C TYR A 11 41.91 -34.19 12.74
N LYS A 12 41.72 -33.35 13.77
CA LYS A 12 40.68 -33.54 14.78
C LYS A 12 39.31 -33.29 14.13
N ASN A 13 38.60 -34.36 13.76
CA ASN A 13 37.23 -34.30 13.24
C ASN A 13 36.32 -33.65 14.29
N ARG A 14 36.01 -32.36 14.12
CA ARG A 14 34.95 -31.71 14.89
C ARG A 14 33.63 -32.30 14.41
N LYS A 15 32.88 -32.96 15.31
CA LYS A 15 31.52 -33.41 15.02
C LYS A 15 30.71 -32.19 14.59
N LYS A 16 30.33 -32.11 13.32
CA LYS A 16 29.36 -31.13 12.84
C LYS A 16 27.99 -31.57 13.37
N GLY A 17 27.41 -30.81 14.28
CA GLY A 17 26.02 -31.00 14.69
C GLY A 17 25.12 -30.65 13.50
N GLY A 18 24.31 -31.62 13.04
CA GLY A 18 23.29 -31.39 12.04
C GLY A 18 21.93 -31.14 12.70
N PHE A 19 21.08 -30.35 12.04
CA PHE A 19 19.68 -30.23 12.41
C PHE A 19 18.96 -31.56 12.16
N THR A 20 18.04 -31.91 13.07
CA THR A 20 17.18 -33.08 12.90
C THR A 20 15.94 -32.72 12.10
N LEU A 21 15.39 -33.66 11.32
CA LEU A 21 14.15 -33.43 10.56
C LEU A 21 12.98 -33.07 11.47
N ILE A 22 12.92 -33.66 12.67
CA ILE A 22 11.86 -33.40 13.64
C ILE A 22 11.86 -31.94 14.13
N GLU A 23 13.05 -31.36 14.30
CA GLU A 23 13.21 -29.97 14.74
C GLU A 23 12.73 -28.99 13.66
N VAL A 24 12.98 -29.30 12.38
CA VAL A 24 12.47 -28.50 11.26
C VAL A 24 10.94 -28.64 11.12
N ILE A 25 10.41 -29.86 11.23
CA ILE A 25 8.96 -30.12 11.11
C ILE A 25 8.17 -29.44 12.24
N ALA A 26 8.67 -29.48 13.47
CA ALA A 26 8.04 -28.80 14.59
C ALA A 26 7.98 -27.28 14.38
N VAL A 27 9.04 -26.68 13.84
CA VAL A 27 9.11 -25.22 13.59
C VAL A 27 8.12 -24.80 12.49
N ILE A 28 8.08 -25.50 11.35
CA ILE A 28 7.13 -25.15 10.29
C ILE A 28 5.67 -25.35 10.73
N ALA A 29 5.41 -26.34 11.59
CA ALA A 29 4.08 -26.56 12.14
C ALA A 29 3.62 -25.39 13.02
N ILE A 30 4.50 -24.90 13.91
CA ILE A 30 4.21 -23.74 14.77
C ILE A 30 4.04 -22.47 13.92
N ILE A 31 4.94 -22.21 12.97
CA ILE A 31 4.83 -21.06 12.05
C ILE A 31 3.54 -21.11 11.23
N GLY A 32 3.14 -22.30 10.76
CA GLY A 32 1.90 -22.50 10.00
C GLY A 32 0.64 -22.14 10.80
N ILE A 33 0.57 -22.56 12.07
CA ILE A 33 -0.55 -22.23 12.96
C ILE A 33 -0.62 -20.72 13.23
N LEU A 34 0.52 -20.10 13.54
CA LEU A 34 0.59 -18.65 13.80
C LEU A 34 0.21 -17.84 12.55
N ALA A 35 0.73 -18.23 11.38
CA ALA A 35 0.42 -17.58 10.12
C ALA A 35 -1.09 -17.66 9.80
N ALA A 36 -1.69 -18.85 9.92
CA ALA A 36 -3.12 -19.05 9.65
C ALA A 36 -4.02 -18.16 10.53
N ALA A 37 -3.66 -17.97 11.81
CA ALA A 37 -4.42 -17.14 12.74
C ALA A 37 -4.29 -15.63 12.46
N ILE A 38 -3.18 -15.18 11.87
CA ILE A 38 -2.87 -13.74 11.66
C ILE A 38 -3.48 -13.20 10.36
N LEU A 39 -3.49 -13.99 9.29
CA LEU A 39 -3.93 -13.57 7.94
C LEU A 39 -5.29 -12.83 7.88
N PRO A 40 -6.40 -13.31 8.47
CA PRO A 40 -7.69 -12.64 8.32
C PRO A 40 -7.72 -11.25 8.97
N ARG A 41 -6.97 -11.05 10.06
CA ARG A 41 -6.89 -9.76 10.76
C ARG A 41 -6.14 -8.73 9.92
N VAL A 42 -5.04 -9.14 9.28
CA VAL A 42 -4.22 -8.27 8.43
C VAL A 42 -5.03 -7.74 7.23
N ASN A 43 -5.85 -8.58 6.60
CA ASN A 43 -6.69 -8.14 5.48
C ASN A 43 -7.69 -7.04 5.86
N GLY A 44 -8.29 -7.10 7.04
CA GLY A 44 -9.18 -6.04 7.55
C GLY A 44 -8.45 -4.71 7.75
N TYR A 45 -7.29 -4.74 8.42
CA TYR A 45 -6.50 -3.53 8.65
C TYR A 45 -5.99 -2.90 7.35
N ILE A 46 -5.61 -3.70 6.35
CA ILE A 46 -5.20 -3.19 5.04
C ILE A 46 -6.35 -2.44 4.37
N LYS A 47 -7.59 -2.95 4.43
CA LYS A 47 -8.76 -2.27 3.86
C LYS A 47 -9.03 -0.92 4.53
N GLU A 48 -9.01 -0.88 5.86
CA GLU A 48 -9.21 0.36 6.60
C GLU A 48 -8.10 1.38 6.34
N ALA A 49 -6.84 0.94 6.28
CA ALA A 49 -5.72 1.81 5.90
C ALA A 49 -5.89 2.40 4.48
N LYS A 50 -6.46 1.64 3.54
CA LYS A 50 -6.76 2.14 2.19
C LYS A 50 -7.91 3.15 2.20
N LYS A 51 -8.95 2.96 3.02
CA LYS A 51 -10.03 3.96 3.16
C LYS A 51 -9.48 5.29 3.67
N VAL A 52 -8.64 5.25 4.70
CA VAL A 52 -7.97 6.45 5.22
C VAL A 52 -7.13 7.13 4.13
N LYS A 53 -6.41 6.36 3.30
CA LYS A 53 -5.66 6.90 2.16
C LYS A 53 -6.55 7.55 1.11
N VAL A 54 -7.72 6.98 0.82
CA VAL A 54 -8.68 7.56 -0.12
C VAL A 54 -9.18 8.92 0.40
N VAL A 55 -9.51 9.01 1.69
CA VAL A 55 -9.92 10.28 2.32
C VAL A 55 -8.80 11.32 2.25
N ASP A 56 -7.55 10.94 2.55
CA ASP A 56 -6.39 11.82 2.46
C ASP A 56 -6.16 12.31 1.01
N GLN A 57 -6.25 11.41 0.04
CA GLN A 57 -6.10 11.76 -1.38
C GLN A 57 -7.23 12.69 -1.85
N SER A 58 -8.49 12.42 -1.50
CA SER A 58 -9.63 13.30 -1.79
C SER A 58 -9.43 14.69 -1.18
N ARG A 59 -8.92 14.77 0.05
CA ARG A 59 -8.58 16.04 0.72
C ARG A 59 -7.55 16.83 -0.08
N LYS A 60 -6.45 16.18 -0.48
CA LYS A 60 -5.40 16.82 -1.28
C LYS A 60 -5.93 17.37 -2.60
N VAL A 61 -6.76 16.59 -3.31
CA VAL A 61 -7.39 17.02 -4.56
C VAL A 61 -8.29 18.23 -4.34
N VAL A 62 -9.17 18.19 -3.34
CA VAL A 62 -10.07 19.31 -3.03
C VAL A 62 -9.29 20.57 -2.69
N MET A 63 -8.29 20.48 -1.81
CA MET A 63 -7.45 21.63 -1.46
C MET A 63 -6.69 22.20 -2.66
N ALA A 64 -6.18 21.35 -3.56
CA ALA A 64 -5.50 21.77 -4.77
C ALA A 64 -6.43 22.50 -5.73
N VAL A 65 -7.64 21.96 -5.93
CA VAL A 65 -8.66 22.57 -6.79
C VAL A 65 -9.18 23.87 -6.20
N GLU A 66 -9.45 23.95 -4.90
CA GLU A 66 -9.84 25.19 -4.23
C GLU A 66 -8.75 26.25 -4.37
N SER A 67 -7.49 25.90 -4.13
CA SER A 67 -6.34 26.79 -4.27
C SER A 67 -6.22 27.35 -5.70
N TYR A 68 -6.48 26.52 -6.70
CA TYR A 68 -6.55 26.94 -8.09
C TYR A 68 -7.75 27.86 -8.36
N ASN A 69 -8.96 27.45 -7.95
CA ASN A 69 -10.20 28.19 -8.18
C ASN A 69 -10.20 29.58 -7.56
N LEU A 70 -9.49 29.80 -6.44
CA LEU A 70 -9.30 31.12 -5.84
C LEU A 70 -8.54 32.11 -6.73
N LYS A 71 -7.77 31.61 -7.72
CA LYS A 71 -6.91 32.42 -8.60
C LYS A 71 -7.32 32.37 -10.06
N ALA A 72 -8.14 31.40 -10.46
CA ALA A 72 -8.51 31.16 -11.84
C ALA A 72 -9.71 32.01 -12.28
N SER A 73 -9.65 32.55 -13.51
CA SER A 73 -10.80 33.25 -14.11
C SER A 73 -11.95 32.32 -14.48
N THR A 74 -11.66 31.03 -14.70
CA THR A 74 -12.63 29.98 -14.99
C THR A 74 -12.45 28.84 -13.99
N PRO A 75 -13.22 28.82 -12.89
CA PRO A 75 -13.09 27.79 -11.87
C PRO A 75 -13.52 26.42 -12.42
N LEU A 76 -12.88 25.37 -11.93
CA LEU A 76 -13.25 23.98 -12.22
C LEU A 76 -14.58 23.64 -11.55
N SER A 77 -15.48 23.03 -12.31
CA SER A 77 -16.78 22.56 -11.83
C SER A 77 -16.62 21.29 -10.99
N LYS A 78 -17.49 21.11 -9.98
CA LYS A 78 -17.52 19.89 -9.16
C LYS A 78 -17.83 18.61 -9.96
N SER A 79 -18.45 18.74 -11.13
CA SER A 79 -18.70 17.59 -12.02
C SER A 79 -17.46 17.11 -12.77
N THR A 80 -16.36 17.87 -12.78
CA THR A 80 -15.13 17.50 -13.48
C THR A 80 -14.48 16.28 -12.81
N THR A 81 -13.89 15.39 -13.60
CA THR A 81 -13.15 14.23 -13.06
C THR A 81 -11.83 14.66 -12.44
N VAL A 82 -11.35 13.88 -11.48
CA VAL A 82 -10.04 14.13 -10.85
C VAL A 82 -8.92 14.14 -11.90
N GLN A 83 -8.98 13.25 -12.90
CA GLN A 83 -7.98 13.22 -13.98
C GLN A 83 -7.91 14.53 -14.78
N THR A 84 -9.06 15.11 -15.11
CA THR A 84 -9.10 16.38 -15.85
C THR A 84 -8.64 17.53 -14.97
N ALA A 85 -8.96 17.50 -13.67
CA ALA A 85 -8.50 18.50 -12.71
C ALA A 85 -6.96 18.48 -12.57
N ILE A 86 -6.34 17.31 -12.37
CA ILE A 86 -4.88 17.21 -12.20
C ILE A 86 -4.08 17.44 -13.48
N SER A 87 -4.72 17.29 -14.64
CA SER A 87 -4.12 17.66 -15.93
C SER A 87 -3.97 19.18 -16.10
N ASN A 88 -4.68 19.99 -15.30
CA ASN A 88 -4.54 21.43 -15.30
C ASN A 88 -3.24 21.82 -14.57
N GLU A 89 -2.35 22.57 -15.25
CA GLU A 89 -1.05 22.97 -14.69
C GLU A 89 -1.19 23.75 -13.37
N GLY A 90 -2.26 24.53 -13.21
CA GLY A 90 -2.52 25.27 -11.99
C GLY A 90 -2.87 24.39 -10.80
N VAL A 91 -3.49 23.24 -11.02
CA VAL A 91 -3.81 22.23 -9.98
C VAL A 91 -2.62 21.31 -9.74
N LYS A 92 -1.93 20.91 -10.80
CA LYS A 92 -0.74 20.03 -10.74
C LYS A 92 0.36 20.58 -9.85
N LYS A 93 0.45 21.90 -9.70
CA LYS A 93 1.37 22.56 -8.76
C LYS A 93 1.17 22.13 -7.30
N TYR A 94 -0.04 21.72 -6.94
CA TYR A 94 -0.45 21.43 -5.57
C TYR A 94 -0.72 19.94 -5.33
N VAL A 95 -0.83 19.13 -6.38
CA VAL A 95 -1.11 17.71 -6.29
C VAL A 95 -0.41 16.95 -7.41
N ASP A 96 0.33 15.91 -7.04
CA ASP A 96 0.95 14.98 -7.97
C ASP A 96 0.08 13.76 -8.20
N GLU A 97 -0.09 13.37 -9.47
CA GLU A 97 -0.86 12.19 -9.87
C GLU A 97 -0.34 10.89 -9.22
N SER A 98 0.97 10.82 -8.97
CA SER A 98 1.61 9.67 -8.31
C SER A 98 1.15 9.46 -6.87
N GLU A 99 0.60 10.49 -6.22
CA GLU A 99 0.06 10.41 -4.87
C GLU A 99 -1.40 9.93 -4.83
N LEU A 100 -2.09 9.84 -5.98
CA LEU A 100 -3.54 9.60 -6.07
C LEU A 100 -3.92 8.16 -6.44
N LYS A 101 -2.99 7.21 -6.28
CA LYS A 101 -3.13 5.82 -6.76
C LYS A 101 -4.35 5.04 -6.25
N ASN A 102 -5.00 5.48 -5.17
CA ASN A 102 -6.19 4.80 -4.62
C ASN A 102 -7.51 5.48 -5.03
N LEU A 103 -7.45 6.67 -5.63
CA LEU A 103 -8.57 7.28 -6.32
C LEU A 103 -8.59 6.72 -7.75
N ASN A 104 -9.72 6.17 -8.19
CA ASN A 104 -9.91 5.92 -9.61
C ASN A 104 -10.05 7.29 -10.30
N THR A 105 -8.93 7.94 -10.63
CA THR A 105 -8.90 9.35 -11.07
C THR A 105 -9.74 9.60 -12.33
N ARG A 106 -9.96 8.56 -13.13
CA ARG A 106 -10.74 8.60 -14.37
C ARG A 106 -12.25 8.63 -14.15
N GLU A 107 -12.72 7.98 -13.10
CA GLU A 107 -14.16 7.84 -12.81
C GLU A 107 -14.61 8.65 -11.58
N THR A 108 -13.67 9.00 -10.71
CA THR A 108 -13.95 9.82 -9.52
C THR A 108 -14.10 11.28 -9.95
N SER A 109 -15.27 11.86 -9.64
CA SER A 109 -15.53 13.28 -9.85
C SER A 109 -15.02 14.12 -8.67
N LEU A 110 -14.86 15.43 -8.86
CA LEU A 110 -14.56 16.32 -7.74
C LEU A 110 -15.70 16.34 -6.71
N GLN A 111 -16.95 16.19 -7.14
CA GLN A 111 -18.11 16.06 -6.25
C GLN A 111 -17.94 14.86 -5.33
N ASN A 112 -17.52 13.71 -5.86
CA ASN A 112 -17.24 12.52 -5.08
C ASN A 112 -16.18 12.77 -4.00
N CYS A 113 -15.14 13.56 -4.32
CA CYS A 113 -14.12 13.93 -3.34
C CYS A 113 -14.68 14.84 -2.23
N TYR A 114 -15.59 15.77 -2.55
CA TYR A 114 -16.29 16.56 -1.53
C TYR A 114 -17.19 15.68 -0.66
N ASP A 115 -17.97 14.79 -1.28
CA ASP A 115 -18.89 13.91 -0.56
C ASP A 115 -18.14 13.01 0.43
N ILE A 116 -16.98 12.44 0.01
CA ILE A 116 -16.11 11.63 0.88
C ILE A 116 -15.58 12.44 2.08
N LEU A 117 -15.30 13.73 1.90
CA LEU A 117 -14.82 14.59 2.99
C LEU A 117 -15.95 14.99 3.95
N ASP A 118 -17.17 15.13 3.43
CA ASP A 118 -18.38 15.41 4.20
C ASP A 118 -18.90 14.15 4.93
N GLY A 119 -18.26 13.00 4.71
CA GLY A 119 -18.52 11.75 5.44
C GLY A 119 -19.39 10.75 4.69
N ALA A 120 -19.54 10.89 3.37
CA ALA A 120 -20.23 9.91 2.54
C ALA A 120 -19.58 8.53 2.68
N GLU A 121 -20.42 7.49 2.72
CA GLU A 121 -19.94 6.13 2.81
C GLU A 121 -19.44 5.69 1.43
N PHE A 122 -18.24 5.12 1.38
CA PHE A 122 -17.63 4.63 0.16
C PHE A 122 -17.00 3.26 0.40
N ASP A 123 -16.93 2.47 -0.67
CA ASP A 123 -16.34 1.14 -0.64
C ASP A 123 -15.18 1.07 -1.63
N ILE A 124 -14.22 0.23 -1.29
CA ILE A 124 -13.02 -0.01 -2.09
C ILE A 124 -13.27 -1.32 -2.82
N SER A 125 -13.39 -1.26 -4.15
CA SER A 125 -13.76 -2.44 -4.93
C SER A 125 -12.68 -3.52 -4.84
N GLY A 126 -13.09 -4.71 -4.42
CA GLY A 126 -12.20 -5.80 -3.99
C GLY A 126 -11.32 -6.42 -5.08
N ASP A 127 -11.51 -6.06 -6.35
CA ASP A 127 -10.76 -6.63 -7.48
C ASP A 127 -9.46 -5.86 -7.78
N ASN A 128 -9.38 -4.58 -7.43
CA ASN A 128 -8.18 -3.76 -7.67
C ASN A 128 -7.79 -2.83 -6.50
N ASP A 129 -8.53 -2.87 -5.39
CA ASP A 129 -8.25 -2.04 -4.20
C ASP A 129 -8.25 -0.52 -4.47
N ILE A 130 -9.06 -0.10 -5.45
CA ILE A 130 -9.25 1.30 -5.85
C ILE A 130 -10.68 1.72 -5.48
N LEU A 131 -10.87 3.00 -5.12
CA LEU A 131 -12.18 3.60 -4.86
C LEU A 131 -13.16 3.31 -6.00
N ASP A 132 -14.37 2.85 -5.65
CA ASP A 132 -15.48 2.68 -6.58
C ASP A 132 -16.42 3.90 -6.51
N PRO A 133 -16.41 4.78 -7.52
CA PRO A 133 -17.22 5.99 -7.50
C PRO A 133 -18.73 5.73 -7.61
N LYS A 134 -19.17 4.51 -7.95
CA LYS A 134 -20.60 4.14 -8.01
C LYS A 134 -21.17 3.71 -6.66
N LYS A 135 -20.31 3.50 -5.65
CA LYS A 135 -20.71 3.06 -4.31
C LYS A 135 -20.68 4.19 -3.27
N ILE A 136 -20.51 5.43 -3.71
CA ILE A 136 -20.60 6.60 -2.85
C ILE A 136 -22.09 6.88 -2.62
N LYS A 137 -22.52 6.90 -1.35
CA LYS A 137 -23.90 7.12 -0.93
C LYS A 137 -24.04 8.35 -0.04
#